data_AF-A0A517M3J7-F1
#
_entry.id   AF-A0A517M3J7-F1
#
_cell.length_a   1.000
_cell.length_b   1.000
_cell.length_c   1.000
_cell.angle_alpha   90.00
_cell.angle_beta   90.00
_cell.angle_gamma   90.00
#
_symmetry.space_group_name_H-M   'P 1'
#
loop_
_entity.id
_entity.type
_entity.pdbx_description
1 polymer ?
#
loop_
_entity_poly.entity_id
_entity_poly.type
_entity_poly.pdbx_seq_one_letter_code
_entity_poly.pdbx_strand_id
1 'polypeptide(L)'
;MPLFEIETNAHIIITWAADEDAAQAVVDDAYPTDAVIRMTKRPRDSWVISKGALGLTTTTTLDPCVTARDCLAKSSGDKVHAIRLYMNQTGTDLDAARKVIESNMVMGW
;
A
#
# COMPACT_ATOMS: atom_id res chain seq x y z
N MET A 1 24.37 12.36 -13.15
CA MET A 1 23.44 13.48 -13.37
C MET A 1 22.75 13.76 -12.05
N PRO A 2 22.48 15.01 -11.64
CA PRO A 2 21.70 15.36 -10.44
C PRO A 2 20.19 15.13 -10.57
N LEU A 3 19.53 14.87 -9.44
CA LEU A 3 18.08 14.73 -9.35
C LEU A 3 17.45 16.08 -9.00
N PHE A 4 16.42 16.49 -9.73
CA PHE A 4 15.67 17.71 -9.50
C PHE A 4 14.26 17.40 -8.99
N GLU A 5 13.79 18.21 -8.04
CA GLU A 5 12.39 18.39 -7.69
C GLU A 5 11.90 19.68 -8.34
N ILE A 6 10.87 19.59 -9.17
CA ILE A 6 10.27 20.73 -9.87
C ILE A 6 8.81 20.80 -9.48
N GLU A 7 8.44 21.81 -8.74
CA GLU A 7 7.05 22.09 -8.35
C GLU A 7 6.45 23.05 -9.37
N THR A 8 5.36 22.64 -10.00
CA THR A 8 4.57 23.44 -10.93
C THR A 8 3.24 23.84 -10.29
N ASN A 9 2.42 24.60 -11.01
CA ASN A 9 1.06 24.91 -10.61
C ASN A 9 0.12 23.69 -10.52
N ALA A 10 0.48 22.54 -11.08
CA ALA A 10 -0.35 21.34 -11.08
C ALA A 10 0.34 20.07 -10.56
N HIS A 11 1.68 19.97 -10.67
CA HIS A 11 2.43 18.73 -10.44
C HIS A 11 3.71 18.95 -9.64
N ILE A 12 4.21 17.87 -9.03
CA ILE A 12 5.59 17.79 -8.53
C ILE A 12 6.33 16.79 -9.42
N ILE A 13 7.25 17.27 -10.24
CA ILE A 13 8.03 16.49 -11.19
C ILE A 13 9.38 16.13 -10.56
N ILE A 14 9.74 14.84 -10.63
CA ILE A 14 11.03 14.32 -10.17
C ILE A 14 11.80 13.79 -11.38
N THR A 15 12.91 14.44 -11.73
CA THR A 15 13.67 14.08 -12.95
C THR A 15 15.17 14.15 -12.75
N TRP A 16 15.89 13.34 -13.51
CA TRP A 16 17.35 13.37 -13.62
C TRP A 16 17.74 14.28 -14.79
N ALA A 17 18.49 15.35 -14.53
CA ALA A 17 18.94 16.28 -15.54
C ALA A 17 20.41 16.66 -15.33
N ALA A 18 21.08 17.22 -16.33
CA ALA A 18 22.48 17.65 -16.19
C ALA A 18 22.59 18.91 -15.29
N ASP A 19 21.67 19.85 -15.52
CA ASP A 19 21.58 21.18 -14.91
C ASP A 19 20.10 21.65 -14.88
N GLU A 20 19.88 22.89 -14.43
CA GLU A 20 18.54 23.48 -14.30
C GLU A 20 17.88 23.71 -15.66
N ASP A 21 18.65 24.11 -16.68
CA ASP A 21 18.11 24.33 -18.04
C ASP A 21 17.61 23.01 -18.65
N ALA A 22 18.38 21.92 -18.50
CA ALA A 22 17.94 20.59 -18.90
C ALA A 22 16.74 20.09 -18.11
N ALA A 23 16.62 20.45 -16.83
CA ALA A 23 15.46 20.12 -16.01
C ALA A 23 14.21 20.90 -16.46
N GLN A 24 14.35 22.19 -16.81
CA GLN A 24 13.28 23.02 -17.36
C GLN A 24 12.77 22.46 -18.69
N ALA A 25 13.69 22.06 -19.59
CA ALA A 25 13.32 21.49 -20.88
C ALA A 25 12.45 20.22 -20.74
N VAL A 26 12.64 19.42 -19.68
CA VAL A 26 11.78 18.26 -19.38
C VAL A 26 10.36 18.70 -19.05
N VAL A 27 10.18 19.80 -18.32
CA VAL A 27 8.84 20.33 -18.00
C VAL A 27 8.18 20.86 -19.26
N ASP A 28 8.90 21.66 -20.05
CA ASP A 28 8.35 22.29 -21.26
C ASP A 28 7.93 21.24 -22.30
N ASP A 29 8.66 20.12 -22.41
CA ASP A 29 8.34 19.02 -23.32
C ASP A 29 7.15 18.17 -22.83
N ALA A 30 7.16 17.77 -21.56
CA ALA A 30 6.16 16.82 -21.04
C ALA A 30 4.87 17.49 -20.57
N TYR A 31 4.96 18.73 -20.06
CA TYR A 31 3.87 19.49 -19.46
C TYR A 31 3.93 20.98 -19.91
N PRO A 32 3.75 21.26 -21.22
CA PRO A 32 3.97 22.60 -21.80
C PRO A 32 3.06 23.70 -21.24
N THR A 33 1.97 23.34 -20.57
CA THR A 33 1.02 24.29 -19.97
C THR A 33 1.28 24.55 -18.49
N ASP A 34 2.17 23.77 -17.87
CA ASP A 34 2.49 23.91 -16.47
C ASP A 34 3.45 25.07 -16.25
N ALA A 35 3.20 25.86 -15.21
CA ALA A 35 4.08 26.94 -14.80
C ALA A 35 4.94 26.48 -13.63
N VAL A 36 6.27 26.52 -13.78
CA VAL A 36 7.21 26.18 -12.69
C VAL A 36 7.11 27.24 -11.59
N ILE A 37 6.79 26.79 -10.38
CA ILE A 37 6.73 27.61 -9.16
C ILE A 37 8.07 27.58 -8.44
N ARG A 38 8.69 26.39 -8.34
CA ARG A 38 9.95 26.20 -7.63
C ARG A 38 10.74 25.04 -8.24
N MET A 39 12.06 25.20 -8.32
CA MET A 39 12.97 24.14 -8.74
C MET A 39 14.06 23.97 -7.69
N THR A 40 14.43 22.73 -7.38
CA THR A 40 15.48 22.45 -6.39
C THR A 40 16.26 21.19 -6.77
N LYS A 41 17.58 21.33 -6.85
CA LYS A 41 18.50 20.18 -6.95
C LYS A 41 18.55 19.44 -5.62
N ARG A 42 18.21 18.15 -5.63
CA ARG A 42 18.20 17.34 -4.42
C ARG A 42 19.62 16.98 -3.96
N PRO A 43 19.84 16.89 -2.64
CA PRO A 43 21.11 16.41 -2.08
C PRO A 43 21.30 14.89 -2.20
N ARG A 44 20.24 14.14 -2.53
CA ARG A 44 20.24 12.68 -2.67
C ARG A 44 19.55 12.27 -3.96
N ASP A 45 19.87 11.07 -4.42
CA ASP A 45 19.36 10.39 -5.60
C ASP A 45 18.03 9.68 -5.40
N SER A 46 17.44 9.81 -4.22
CA SER A 46 16.19 9.16 -3.83
C SER A 46 15.10 10.18 -3.55
N TRP A 47 13.88 9.85 -3.99
CA TRP A 47 12.66 10.55 -3.62
C TRP A 47 11.64 9.59 -3.01
N VAL A 48 10.96 10.03 -1.97
CA VAL A 48 9.98 9.24 -1.24
C VAL A 48 8.71 10.04 -1.10
N ILE A 49 7.58 9.39 -1.39
CA ILE A 49 6.25 9.83 -1.00
C ILE A 49 5.63 8.76 -0.11
N SER A 50 5.01 9.17 0.99
CA SER A 50 4.39 8.22 1.89
C SER A 50 3.12 7.64 1.27
N LYS A 51 2.90 6.33 1.45
CA LYS A 51 1.64 5.68 1.02
C LYS A 51 0.42 6.35 1.64
N GLY A 52 0.54 6.80 2.89
CA GLY A 52 -0.51 7.54 3.59
C GLY A 52 -0.87 8.86 2.90
N ALA A 53 0.11 9.63 2.44
CA ALA A 53 -0.15 10.88 1.70
C ALA A 53 -0.86 10.65 0.36
N LEU A 54 -0.66 9.49 -0.25
CA LEU A 54 -1.36 9.09 -1.48
C LEU A 54 -2.75 8.49 -1.23
N GLY A 55 -3.19 8.36 0.02
CA GLY A 55 -4.41 7.61 0.34
C GLY A 55 -4.29 6.11 0.05
N LEU A 56 -3.08 5.62 -0.26
CA LEU A 56 -2.76 4.20 -0.44
C LEU A 56 -2.54 3.53 0.92
N THR A 57 -3.40 3.86 1.88
CA THR A 57 -3.56 3.12 3.12
C THR A 57 -4.42 1.91 2.80
N THR A 58 -3.96 1.05 1.88
CA THR A 58 -4.44 -0.33 1.88
C THR A 58 -3.88 -0.92 3.17
N THR A 59 -4.64 -0.75 4.25
CA THR A 59 -4.90 -1.88 5.13
C THR A 59 -5.11 -3.05 4.20
N THR A 60 -4.17 -3.97 4.19
CA THR A 60 -4.51 -5.37 4.03
C THR A 60 -5.47 -5.69 5.17
N THR A 61 -6.71 -5.20 5.12
CA THR A 61 -7.84 -6.02 5.50
C THR A 61 -7.74 -7.17 4.51
N LEU A 62 -6.93 -8.17 4.85
CA LEU A 62 -7.19 -9.53 4.42
C LEU A 62 -8.67 -9.69 4.72
N ASP A 63 -9.50 -9.72 3.68
CA ASP A 63 -10.93 -9.85 3.88
C ASP A 63 -11.11 -11.04 4.82
N PRO A 64 -11.68 -10.82 6.02
CA PRO A 64 -11.73 -11.85 7.01
C PRO A 64 -12.52 -13.00 6.41
N CYS A 65 -11.91 -14.18 6.36
CA CYS A 65 -12.51 -15.35 5.73
C CYS A 65 -13.91 -15.56 6.30
N VAL A 66 -14.95 -15.37 5.49
CA VAL A 66 -16.34 -15.43 5.96
C VAL A 66 -16.65 -16.80 6.58
N THR A 67 -16.16 -17.87 5.97
CA THR A 67 -16.29 -19.23 6.52
C THR A 67 -15.61 -19.38 7.87
N ALA A 68 -14.43 -18.76 8.04
CA ALA A 68 -13.81 -18.66 9.34
C ALA A 68 -14.78 -17.93 10.27
N ARG A 69 -15.23 -16.71 9.90
CA ARG A 69 -16.27 -15.81 10.51
C ARG A 69 -17.64 -16.42 10.82
N ASP A 70 -17.93 -17.62 10.34
CA ASP A 70 -19.07 -18.39 10.82
C ASP A 70 -18.67 -19.47 11.85
N CYS A 71 -17.48 -20.05 11.70
CA CYS A 71 -16.98 -21.13 12.58
C CYS A 71 -16.70 -20.65 14.02
N LEU A 72 -15.99 -19.55 14.24
CA LEU A 72 -15.88 -18.99 15.60
C LEU A 72 -17.21 -18.46 16.18
N ALA A 73 -18.27 -18.17 15.39
CA ALA A 73 -19.56 -17.67 15.90
C ALA A 73 -20.34 -18.87 16.44
N LYS A 74 -20.34 -19.95 15.66
CA LYS A 74 -20.85 -21.26 16.07
C LYS A 74 -20.10 -21.82 17.29
N SER A 75 -18.82 -21.46 17.46
CA SER A 75 -18.02 -21.86 18.63
C SER A 75 -17.97 -20.84 19.75
N SER A 76 -18.72 -19.73 19.67
CA SER A 76 -18.69 -18.65 20.67
C SER A 76 -17.27 -18.14 20.98
N GLY A 77 -16.40 -18.07 19.97
CA GLY A 77 -15.01 -17.63 20.09
C GLY A 77 -14.02 -18.72 20.52
N ASP A 78 -14.47 -19.96 20.78
CA ASP A 78 -13.57 -21.06 21.10
C ASP A 78 -12.73 -21.43 19.87
N LYS A 79 -11.43 -21.16 19.97
CA LYS A 79 -10.44 -21.37 18.92
C LYS A 79 -10.35 -22.83 18.47
N VAL A 80 -10.27 -23.78 19.41
CA VAL A 80 -10.03 -25.20 19.09
C VAL A 80 -11.26 -25.77 18.38
N HIS A 81 -12.45 -25.42 18.85
CA HIS A 81 -13.69 -25.84 18.23
C HIS A 81 -13.89 -25.20 16.85
N ALA A 82 -13.57 -23.91 16.68
CA ALA A 82 -13.63 -23.25 15.38
C ALA A 82 -12.67 -23.86 14.35
N ILE A 83 -11.45 -24.22 14.75
CA ILE A 83 -10.49 -24.92 13.87
C ILE A 83 -11.09 -26.24 13.39
N ARG A 84 -11.68 -27.05 14.28
CA ARG A 84 -12.33 -28.31 13.92
C ARG A 84 -13.50 -28.10 12.95
N LEU A 85 -14.34 -27.10 13.21
CA LEU A 85 -15.47 -26.75 12.33
C LEU A 85 -14.99 -26.31 10.95
N TYR A 86 -13.94 -25.48 10.88
CA TYR A 86 -13.38 -24.99 9.63
C TYR A 86 -12.77 -26.13 8.81
N MET A 87 -11.94 -26.98 9.43
CA MET A 87 -11.36 -28.16 8.77
C MET A 87 -12.44 -29.09 8.19
N ASN A 88 -13.54 -29.30 8.91
CA ASN A 88 -14.64 -30.14 8.44
C ASN A 88 -15.38 -29.52 7.24
N GLN A 89 -15.54 -28.19 7.21
CA GLN A 89 -16.25 -27.49 6.13
C GLN A 89 -15.40 -27.33 4.86
N THR A 90 -14.09 -27.11 4.99
CA THR A 90 -13.23 -26.77 3.86
C THR A 90 -12.31 -27.91 3.41
N GLY A 91 -12.15 -28.95 4.24
CA GLY A 91 -11.20 -30.03 4.00
C GLY A 91 -9.73 -29.63 4.14
N THR A 92 -9.44 -28.42 4.64
CA THR A 92 -8.05 -27.96 4.83
C THR A 92 -7.36 -28.68 5.99
N ASP A 93 -6.04 -28.79 5.92
CA ASP A 93 -5.24 -29.32 7.02
C ASP A 93 -5.26 -28.42 8.28
N LEU A 94 -4.73 -28.96 9.38
CA LEU A 94 -4.71 -28.31 10.69
C LEU A 94 -3.90 -27.02 10.72
N ASP A 95 -2.76 -26.95 10.04
CA ASP A 95 -1.88 -25.78 10.08
C ASP A 95 -2.50 -24.62 9.29
N ALA A 96 -3.08 -24.92 8.12
CA ALA A 96 -3.83 -23.96 7.32
C ALA A 96 -5.06 -23.44 8.08
N ALA A 97 -5.86 -24.35 8.66
CA ALA A 97 -7.04 -23.96 9.44
C ALA A 97 -6.67 -23.10 10.65
N ARG A 98 -5.58 -23.45 11.37
CA ARG A 98 -5.09 -22.67 12.51
C ARG A 98 -4.78 -21.23 12.12
N LYS A 99 -4.02 -21.03 11.04
CA LYS A 99 -3.63 -19.69 10.55
C LYS A 99 -4.84 -18.83 10.20
N VAL A 100 -5.81 -19.41 9.48
CA VAL A 100 -7.00 -18.68 9.06
C VAL A 100 -7.85 -18.28 10.27
N ILE A 101 -8.10 -19.21 11.21
CA ILE A 101 -8.86 -18.91 12.43
C ILE A 101 -8.17 -17.85 13.29
N GLU A 102 -6.86 -17.99 13.55
CA GLU A 102 -6.09 -17.03 14.34
C GLU A 102 -6.08 -15.63 13.73
N SER A 103 -5.90 -15.53 12.40
CA SER A 103 -5.96 -14.24 11.69
C SER A 103 -7.32 -13.55 11.89
N ASN A 104 -8.42 -14.31 11.85
CA ASN A 104 -9.76 -13.74 12.06
C ASN A 104 -9.98 -13.33 13.52
N MET A 105 -9.46 -14.07 14.50
CA MET A 105 -9.51 -13.66 15.91
C MET A 105 -8.75 -12.35 16.18
N VAL A 106 -7.56 -12.18 15.58
CA VAL A 106 -6.75 -10.94 15.71
C VAL A 106 -7.48 -9.74 15.10
N MET A 107 -8.25 -9.95 14.04
CA MET A 107 -9.05 -8.92 13.38
C MET A 107 -10.37 -8.62 14.11
N GLY A 108 -10.56 -9.12 15.34
CA GLY A 108 -11.79 -8.92 16.09
C GLY A 108 -12.96 -9.60 15.41
N TRP A 109 -12.80 -10.88 15.10
CA TRP A 109 -13.86 -11.85 14.88
C TRP A 109 -15.28 -11.37 15.26
#